data_AF-B6GAI8-F1
#
_entry.id   AF-B6GAI8-F1
#
_cell.length_a   1.000
_cell.length_b   1.000
_cell.length_c   1.000
_cell.angle_alpha   90.00
_cell.angle_beta   90.00
_cell.angle_gamma   90.00
#
_symmetry.space_group_name_H-M   'P 1'
#
loop_
_entity.id
_entity.type
_entity.pdbx_description
1 polymer ?
#
loop_
_entity_poly.entity_id
_entity_poly.type
_entity_poly.pdbx_seq_one_letter_code
_entity_poly.pdbx_strand_id
1 'polypeptide(L)'
;MAGILPTIIDVSEHQGRIDWDAVKQNVHFAIIRVQDGTYHDVRLAENIAAVERLGIPYYCYGFYRNGGAVEAARLVSRAKAAGAKSCRGYVLDVEVGGQSVAGILSAGNTLAQSAGDNGVYIANHLYGQYASVASQPWVKWTWIPTYGVNDGAAHTPPRHYCDLWQFTSTGRVPGIGGNVDCNALNGKRDLASFTAGAKPVEPAPSGPADQSLPLHVLVGNTLAGMYGDGDARKANLGARYDEVQGAVNHVCSAKTSVLADEAQAGKWGNGDERKRALGTRYDEVQAEINRRAGLGGKSVDTVADEVIAGKWGKGQDRRNRLSAAGYDPDAVQAKVNAKLGVTASTARCYVVKSGDTLSGIAQKVGWGGNWAGLANKNGIANPSRIYPGQKIYY
;
A
#
# COMPACT_ATOMS: atom_id res chain seq x y z
N MET A 1 -12.52 -2.67 -3.87
CA MET A 1 -11.17 -2.33 -3.39
C MET A 1 -11.24 -2.27 -1.88
N ALA A 2 -10.64 -3.23 -1.16
CA ALA A 2 -10.54 -3.16 0.30
C ALA A 2 -9.19 -2.52 0.63
N GLY A 3 -9.22 -1.32 1.21
CA GLY A 3 -8.03 -0.63 1.68
C GLY A 3 -7.34 -1.40 2.81
N ILE A 4 -6.03 -1.22 2.95
CA ILE A 4 -5.19 -1.81 4.00
C ILE A 4 -5.39 -0.99 5.28
N LEU A 5 -6.62 -1.00 5.82
CA LEU A 5 -6.95 -0.33 7.08
C LEU A 5 -6.87 -1.33 8.24
N PRO A 6 -6.36 -0.91 9.41
CA PRO A 6 -5.74 0.40 9.67
C PRO A 6 -4.41 0.59 8.92
N THR A 7 -4.12 1.82 8.51
CA THR A 7 -2.91 2.16 7.74
C THR A 7 -2.05 3.20 8.46
N ILE A 8 -0.88 3.52 7.91
CA ILE A 8 -0.07 4.67 8.32
C ILE A 8 -0.25 5.73 7.25
N ILE A 9 -0.69 6.94 7.62
CA ILE A 9 -0.90 8.02 6.65
C ILE A 9 0.11 9.13 6.82
N ASP A 10 0.40 9.81 5.73
CA ASP A 10 0.98 11.14 5.77
C ASP A 10 0.03 12.15 5.09
N VAL A 11 -0.08 13.33 5.68
CA VAL A 11 -1.10 14.32 5.33
C VAL A 11 -0.54 15.74 5.33
N SER A 12 -1.18 16.58 4.54
CA SER A 12 -0.86 17.99 4.38
C SER A 12 -2.13 18.80 4.11
N GLU A 13 -1.99 20.08 3.76
CA GLU A 13 -3.11 20.89 3.29
C GLU A 13 -3.81 20.32 2.05
N HIS A 14 -3.15 19.44 1.28
CA HIS A 14 -3.71 18.83 0.06
C HIS A 14 -4.89 17.89 0.35
N GLN A 15 -5.01 17.36 1.56
CA GLN A 15 -6.17 16.57 2.00
C GLN A 15 -7.37 17.43 2.40
N GLY A 16 -7.24 18.77 2.39
CA GLY A 16 -8.30 19.67 2.79
C GLY A 16 -8.58 19.61 4.30
N ARG A 17 -9.87 19.72 4.67
CA ARG A 17 -10.30 19.48 6.06
C ARG A 17 -10.47 17.98 6.27
N ILE A 18 -9.90 17.47 7.35
CA ILE A 18 -9.93 16.05 7.70
C ILE A 18 -10.86 15.85 8.89
N ASP A 19 -11.78 14.89 8.78
CA ASP A 19 -12.54 14.37 9.92
C ASP A 19 -11.66 13.40 10.71
N TRP A 20 -10.92 13.94 11.67
CA TRP A 20 -9.95 13.18 12.45
C TRP A 20 -10.60 12.17 13.42
N ASP A 21 -11.84 12.39 13.85
CA ASP A 21 -12.57 11.43 14.67
C ASP A 21 -12.87 10.16 13.87
N ALA A 22 -13.23 10.28 12.58
CA ALA A 22 -13.33 9.15 11.67
C ALA A 22 -11.95 8.54 11.32
N VAL A 23 -10.93 9.36 11.05
CA VAL A 23 -9.58 8.87 10.72
C VAL A 23 -8.97 8.05 11.85
N LYS A 24 -9.16 8.44 13.13
CA LYS A 24 -8.58 7.75 14.29
C LYS A 24 -8.81 6.25 14.24
N GLN A 25 -9.99 5.80 13.80
CA GLN A 25 -10.37 4.39 13.76
C GLN A 25 -9.70 3.58 12.64
N ASN A 26 -8.99 4.26 11.74
CA ASN A 26 -8.50 3.71 10.49
C ASN A 26 -6.99 3.88 10.34
N VAL A 27 -6.30 4.42 11.35
CA VAL A 27 -4.86 4.67 11.28
C VAL A 27 -4.12 4.19 12.52
N HIS A 28 -2.90 3.72 12.31
CA HIS A 28 -1.99 3.41 13.39
C HIS A 28 -1.30 4.67 13.93
N PHE A 29 -0.84 5.54 13.03
CA PHE A 29 -0.25 6.84 13.33
C PHE A 29 -0.30 7.72 12.06
N ALA A 30 -0.03 9.02 12.24
CA ALA A 30 0.01 9.99 11.15
C ALA A 30 1.38 10.68 11.04
N ILE A 31 1.77 11.12 9.84
CA ILE A 31 2.92 11.99 9.60
C ILE A 31 2.40 13.29 8.98
N ILE A 32 2.55 14.43 9.68
CA ILE A 32 1.87 15.68 9.32
C ILE A 32 2.87 16.67 8.71
N ARG A 33 2.54 17.24 7.55
CA ARG A 33 3.39 18.26 6.92
C ARG A 33 3.36 19.56 7.73
N VAL A 34 4.54 20.09 8.00
CA VAL A 34 4.74 21.39 8.65
C VAL A 34 5.02 22.48 7.63
N GLN A 35 5.82 22.16 6.62
CA GLN A 35 6.29 23.13 5.64
C GLN A 35 6.63 22.48 4.30
N ASP A 36 6.58 23.30 3.26
CA ASP A 36 7.28 23.04 2.00
C ASP A 36 8.35 24.13 1.79
N GLY A 37 9.61 23.80 2.12
CA GLY A 37 10.67 24.78 2.19
C GLY A 37 10.31 25.93 3.14
N THR A 38 10.10 27.13 2.59
CA THR A 38 9.67 28.33 3.33
C THR A 38 8.17 28.42 3.51
N TYR A 39 7.38 27.76 2.66
CA TYR A 39 5.93 27.77 2.73
C TYR A 39 5.44 27.05 3.99
N HIS A 40 4.46 27.61 4.67
CA HIS A 40 3.86 27.05 5.89
C HIS A 40 2.59 26.29 5.51
N ASP A 41 2.46 25.03 5.91
CA ASP A 41 1.25 24.25 5.61
C ASP A 41 0.04 24.78 6.36
N VAL A 42 -0.99 25.27 5.65
CA VAL A 42 -2.09 26.01 6.28
C VAL A 42 -3.00 25.13 7.15
N ARG A 43 -2.89 23.80 7.07
CA ARG A 43 -3.65 22.85 7.90
C ARG A 43 -2.87 22.36 9.10
N LEU A 44 -1.59 22.72 9.25
CA LEU A 44 -0.74 22.23 10.34
C LEU A 44 -1.39 22.38 11.72
N ALA A 45 -1.83 23.59 12.10
CA ALA A 45 -2.39 23.83 13.43
C ALA A 45 -3.68 23.05 13.68
N GLU A 46 -4.54 22.92 12.67
CA GLU A 46 -5.79 22.15 12.73
C GLU A 46 -5.50 20.65 12.91
N ASN A 47 -4.57 20.11 12.13
CA ASN A 47 -4.18 18.70 12.19
C ASN A 47 -3.48 18.35 13.51
N ILE A 48 -2.55 19.19 13.97
CA ILE A 48 -1.84 18.98 15.25
C ILE A 48 -2.82 19.01 16.43
N ALA A 49 -3.71 20.01 16.48
CA ALA A 49 -4.71 20.09 17.54
C ALA A 49 -5.61 18.84 17.58
N ALA A 50 -5.97 18.29 16.42
CA ALA A 50 -6.80 17.10 16.34
C ALA A 50 -6.09 15.83 16.81
N VAL A 51 -4.86 15.56 16.35
CA VAL A 51 -4.11 14.36 16.77
C VAL A 51 -3.73 14.41 18.24
N GLU A 52 -3.41 15.59 18.79
CA GLU A 52 -3.20 15.79 20.23
C GLU A 52 -4.47 15.52 21.04
N ARG A 53 -5.61 16.10 20.63
CA ARG A 53 -6.91 15.87 21.29
C ARG A 53 -7.28 14.39 21.30
N LEU A 54 -7.01 13.69 20.21
CA LEU A 54 -7.41 12.31 19.99
C LEU A 54 -6.38 11.28 20.47
N GLY A 55 -5.18 11.71 20.87
CA GLY A 55 -4.10 10.82 21.24
C GLY A 55 -3.63 9.91 20.10
N ILE A 56 -3.74 10.37 18.84
CA ILE A 56 -3.21 9.65 17.69
C ILE A 56 -1.68 9.84 17.71
N PRO A 57 -0.87 8.76 17.75
CA PRO A 57 0.58 8.90 17.62
C PRO A 57 0.93 9.60 16.31
N TYR A 58 1.89 10.51 16.33
CA TYR A 58 2.24 11.24 15.11
C TYR A 58 3.69 11.73 15.06
N TYR A 59 4.13 11.95 13.82
CA TYR A 59 5.39 12.58 13.45
C TYR A 59 5.11 13.84 12.62
N CYS A 60 6.11 14.70 12.47
CA CYS A 60 6.04 15.89 11.63
C CYS A 60 7.08 15.81 10.51
N TYR A 61 6.72 16.16 9.28
CA TYR A 61 7.69 16.24 8.18
C TYR A 61 7.77 17.64 7.58
N GLY A 62 8.91 17.96 6.97
CA GLY A 62 9.08 19.17 6.17
C GLY A 62 9.72 18.84 4.84
N PHE A 63 9.01 19.14 3.74
CA PHE A 63 9.54 19.00 2.39
C PHE A 63 10.76 19.91 2.27
N TYR A 64 11.93 19.29 2.08
CA TYR A 64 13.20 19.96 2.14
C TYR A 64 13.48 20.66 0.81
N ARG A 65 13.76 21.98 0.82
CA ARG A 65 14.07 22.77 -0.39
C ARG A 65 15.29 23.66 -0.26
N ASN A 66 15.30 24.56 0.72
CA ASN A 66 16.23 25.70 0.75
C ASN A 66 17.51 25.38 1.53
N GLY A 67 17.45 24.36 2.38
CA GLY A 67 18.63 23.71 2.89
C GLY A 67 19.03 24.05 4.33
N GLY A 68 19.80 23.14 4.94
CA GLY A 68 20.61 23.40 6.12
C GLY A 68 19.86 23.54 7.44
N ALA A 69 20.63 23.87 8.48
CA ALA A 69 20.17 24.01 9.86
C ALA A 69 18.97 24.97 10.02
N VAL A 70 18.92 26.06 9.24
CA VAL A 70 17.84 27.06 9.33
C VAL A 70 16.49 26.46 8.96
N GLU A 71 16.44 25.66 7.90
CA GLU A 71 15.19 25.04 7.47
C GLU A 71 14.70 23.97 8.46
N ALA A 72 15.62 23.19 9.02
CA ALA A 72 15.32 22.21 10.07
C ALA A 72 14.87 22.89 11.37
N ALA A 73 15.51 23.99 11.79
CA ALA A 73 15.10 24.75 12.96
C ALA A 73 13.68 25.32 12.79
N ARG A 74 13.34 25.76 11.58
CA ARG A 74 11.99 26.24 11.24
C ARG A 74 10.94 25.13 11.27
N LEU A 75 11.28 23.92 10.80
CA LEU A 75 10.41 22.74 10.91
C LEU A 75 10.04 22.49 12.39
N VAL A 76 11.04 22.44 13.27
CA VAL A 76 10.80 22.21 14.71
C VAL A 76 10.01 23.36 15.34
N SER A 77 10.37 24.62 15.04
CA SER A 77 9.70 25.77 15.66
C SER A 77 8.25 25.92 15.24
N ARG A 78 7.93 25.66 13.96
CA ARG A 78 6.55 25.70 13.44
C ARG A 78 5.68 24.62 14.03
N ALA A 79 6.18 23.38 14.15
CA ALA A 79 5.44 22.31 14.80
C ALA A 79 5.12 22.67 16.27
N LYS A 80 6.11 23.14 17.03
CA LYS A 80 5.91 23.59 18.42
C LYS A 80 4.90 24.74 18.51
N ALA A 81 5.01 25.73 17.64
CA ALA A 81 4.08 26.86 17.58
C ALA A 81 2.64 26.43 17.23
N ALA A 82 2.48 25.35 16.45
CA ALA A 82 1.19 24.73 16.15
C ALA A 82 0.61 23.90 17.31
N GLY A 83 1.33 23.77 18.43
CA GLY A 83 0.88 23.05 19.62
C GLY A 83 1.34 21.60 19.71
N ALA A 84 2.35 21.20 18.94
CA ALA A 84 2.87 19.83 18.92
C ALA A 84 3.59 19.49 20.23
N LYS A 85 2.91 18.79 21.15
CA LYS A 85 3.42 18.39 22.48
C LYS A 85 3.91 16.94 22.49
N SER A 86 3.19 16.08 21.76
CA SER A 86 3.36 14.63 21.72
C SER A 86 4.01 14.15 20.41
N CYS A 87 4.52 15.09 19.59
CA CYS A 87 5.23 14.79 18.35
C CYS A 87 6.44 13.90 18.64
N ARG A 88 6.49 12.73 18.01
CA ARG A 88 7.50 11.71 18.30
C ARG A 88 8.86 12.00 17.71
N GLY A 89 8.89 12.69 16.58
CA GLY A 89 10.11 13.00 15.85
C GLY A 89 9.81 13.78 14.59
N TYR A 90 10.87 14.29 13.99
CA TYR A 90 10.83 15.07 12.77
C TYR A 90 11.42 14.29 11.61
N VAL A 91 10.79 14.42 10.46
CA VAL A 91 11.22 13.79 9.21
C VAL A 91 11.71 14.85 8.26
N LEU A 92 12.94 14.68 7.79
CA LEU A 92 13.45 15.47 6.67
C LEU A 92 13.04 14.80 5.36
N ASP A 93 12.32 15.53 4.53
CA ASP A 93 11.75 14.99 3.30
C ASP A 93 12.56 15.40 2.06
N VAL A 94 13.43 14.49 1.61
CA VAL A 94 14.46 14.71 0.59
C VAL A 94 14.01 14.14 -0.75
N GLU A 95 13.38 15.00 -1.56
CA GLU A 95 12.78 14.60 -2.84
C GLU A 95 13.32 15.34 -4.06
N VAL A 96 14.17 16.35 -3.86
CA VAL A 96 14.62 17.24 -4.93
C VAL A 96 16.06 16.93 -5.29
N GLY A 97 16.31 16.61 -6.56
CA GLY A 97 17.66 16.43 -7.08
C GLY A 97 18.51 17.70 -6.97
N GLY A 98 19.81 17.53 -6.76
CA GLY A 98 20.77 18.65 -6.70
C GLY A 98 20.91 19.32 -5.33
N GLN A 99 20.22 18.82 -4.30
CA GLN A 99 20.42 19.28 -2.93
C GLN A 99 21.79 18.85 -2.40
N SER A 100 22.41 19.75 -1.64
CA SER A 100 23.71 19.52 -1.02
C SER A 100 23.60 18.48 0.10
N VAL A 101 24.41 17.42 0.00
CA VAL A 101 24.57 16.42 1.08
C VAL A 101 25.01 17.11 2.37
N ALA A 102 25.98 18.02 2.31
CA ALA A 102 26.42 18.77 3.49
C ALA A 102 25.29 19.61 4.11
N GLY A 103 24.40 20.18 3.28
CA GLY A 103 23.20 20.87 3.74
C GLY A 103 22.23 19.92 4.46
N ILE A 104 21.99 18.74 3.89
CA ILE A 104 21.12 17.72 4.49
C ILE A 104 21.68 17.24 5.84
N LEU A 105 23.00 17.03 5.92
CA LEU A 105 23.68 16.67 7.17
C LEU A 105 23.56 17.78 8.21
N SER A 106 23.71 19.05 7.80
CA SER A 106 23.53 20.20 8.68
C SER A 106 22.09 20.29 9.22
N ALA A 107 21.09 20.09 8.35
CA ALA A 107 19.69 20.02 8.75
C ALA A 107 19.42 18.88 9.75
N GLY A 108 19.93 17.68 9.46
CA GLY A 108 19.83 16.51 10.33
C GLY A 108 20.46 16.71 11.71
N ASN A 109 21.63 17.36 11.78
CA ASN A 109 22.27 17.71 13.04
C ASN A 109 21.43 18.68 13.88
N THR A 110 20.67 19.57 13.25
CA THR A 110 19.70 20.42 13.95
C THR A 110 18.53 19.61 14.48
N LEU A 111 17.97 18.67 13.69
CA LEU A 111 16.91 17.79 14.19
C LEU A 111 17.38 16.89 15.34
N ALA A 112 18.65 16.47 15.33
CA ALA A 112 19.23 15.70 16.43
C ALA A 112 19.19 16.44 17.78
N GLN A 113 19.20 17.78 17.77
CA GLN A 113 19.11 18.60 18.98
C GLN A 113 17.69 18.65 19.56
N SER A 114 16.66 18.41 18.75
CA SER A 114 15.28 18.44 19.22
C SER A 114 14.84 17.18 19.99
N ALA A 115 15.77 16.23 20.22
CA ALA A 115 15.56 14.94 20.90
C ALA A 115 14.25 14.25 20.46
N GLY A 116 14.34 13.37 19.46
CA GLY A 116 13.17 12.69 18.92
C GLY A 116 13.54 11.46 18.11
N ASP A 117 12.53 10.66 17.83
CA ASP A 117 12.62 9.50 16.95
C ASP A 117 12.62 9.98 15.49
N ASN A 118 13.66 10.73 15.10
CA ASN A 118 13.71 11.42 13.81
C ASN A 118 13.91 10.45 12.65
N GLY A 119 13.36 10.79 11.49
CA GLY A 119 13.44 10.00 10.27
C GLY A 119 13.96 10.79 9.07
N VAL A 120 14.18 10.08 7.97
CA VAL A 120 14.43 10.69 6.66
C VAL A 120 13.57 10.01 5.61
N TYR A 121 12.84 10.82 4.83
CA TYR A 121 12.26 10.38 3.57
C TYR A 121 13.25 10.64 2.46
N ILE A 122 13.48 9.63 1.61
CA ILE A 122 14.31 9.78 0.43
C ILE A 122 13.52 9.28 -0.78
N ALA A 123 13.25 10.17 -1.73
CA ALA A 123 12.61 9.77 -2.97
C ALA A 123 13.41 8.63 -3.62
N ASN A 124 12.72 7.53 -3.99
CA ASN A 124 13.40 6.28 -4.37
C ASN A 124 14.37 6.45 -5.54
N HIS A 125 14.07 7.35 -6.49
CA HIS A 125 14.95 7.65 -7.62
C HIS A 125 16.22 8.43 -7.23
N LEU A 126 16.26 9.04 -6.05
CA LEU A 126 17.42 9.78 -5.50
C LEU A 126 18.17 8.98 -4.43
N TYR A 127 17.74 7.76 -4.10
CA TYR A 127 18.36 6.98 -3.03
C TYR A 127 19.87 6.80 -3.25
N GLY A 128 20.30 6.49 -4.48
CA GLY A 128 21.73 6.37 -4.79
C GLY A 128 22.54 7.64 -4.52
N GLN A 129 21.93 8.83 -4.68
CA GLN A 129 22.57 10.11 -4.41
C GLN A 129 22.67 10.43 -2.91
N TYR A 130 21.67 9.99 -2.13
CA TYR A 130 21.53 10.36 -0.71
C TYR A 130 21.66 9.19 0.27
N ALA A 131 22.11 8.01 -0.18
CA ALA A 131 22.26 6.83 0.67
C ALA A 131 23.16 7.07 1.91
N SER A 132 24.15 7.95 1.81
CA SER A 132 25.01 8.33 2.94
C SER A 132 24.26 9.06 4.06
N VAL A 133 23.13 9.70 3.75
CA VAL A 133 22.24 10.36 4.73
C VAL A 133 21.48 9.32 5.55
N ALA A 134 20.99 8.25 4.90
CA ALA A 134 20.21 7.20 5.56
C ALA A 134 20.98 6.49 6.69
N SER A 135 22.31 6.51 6.65
CA SER A 135 23.19 5.87 7.65
C SER A 135 23.63 6.82 8.78
N GLN A 136 23.14 8.06 8.84
CA GLN A 136 23.58 9.02 9.84
C GLN A 136 23.01 8.71 11.23
N PRO A 137 23.75 8.95 12.34
CA PRO A 137 23.31 8.60 13.69
C PRO A 137 21.98 9.26 14.15
N TRP A 138 21.64 10.40 13.56
CA TRP A 138 20.39 11.11 13.85
C TRP A 138 19.17 10.48 13.17
N VAL A 139 19.36 9.70 12.11
CA VAL A 139 18.31 8.97 11.40
C VAL A 139 17.99 7.71 12.19
N LYS A 140 16.82 7.67 12.82
CA LYS A 140 16.34 6.52 13.61
C LYS A 140 15.52 5.53 12.78
N TRP A 141 15.04 5.98 11.62
CA TRP A 141 14.28 5.18 10.68
C TRP A 141 14.26 5.85 9.31
N THR A 142 14.04 5.04 8.28
CA THR A 142 14.06 5.46 6.87
C THR A 142 12.71 5.26 6.21
N TRP A 143 12.33 6.18 5.33
CA TRP A 143 11.06 6.20 4.63
C TRP A 143 11.28 6.34 3.13
N ILE A 144 10.76 5.42 2.31
CA ILE A 144 10.98 5.42 0.87
C ILE A 144 9.67 5.17 0.11
N PRO A 145 9.38 5.95 -0.95
CA PRO A 145 8.20 5.75 -1.78
C PRO A 145 8.43 4.76 -2.94
N THR A 146 7.53 3.80 -3.11
CA THR A 146 7.34 3.10 -4.40
C THR A 146 5.88 2.73 -4.59
N TYR A 147 5.24 3.27 -5.62
CA TYR A 147 3.78 3.16 -5.75
C TYR A 147 3.31 2.01 -6.66
N GLY A 148 4.20 1.43 -7.47
CA GLY A 148 3.80 0.47 -8.49
C GLY A 148 2.74 1.07 -9.42
N VAL A 149 1.60 0.40 -9.54
CA VAL A 149 0.45 0.89 -10.34
C VAL A 149 -0.33 2.03 -9.66
N ASN A 150 -0.07 2.29 -8.38
CA ASN A 150 -0.64 3.39 -7.59
C ASN A 150 -2.17 3.42 -7.57
N ASP A 151 -2.79 2.30 -7.19
CA ASP A 151 -4.24 2.07 -7.17
C ASP A 151 -4.85 2.02 -5.75
N GLY A 152 -4.10 2.49 -4.74
CA GLY A 152 -4.49 2.45 -3.34
C GLY A 152 -4.07 1.17 -2.61
N ALA A 153 -3.45 0.20 -3.28
CA ALA A 153 -2.95 -1.04 -2.68
C ALA A 153 -1.41 -1.09 -2.63
N ALA A 154 -0.88 -1.88 -1.70
CA ALA A 154 0.56 -2.12 -1.60
C ALA A 154 0.99 -3.17 -2.63
N HIS A 155 1.99 -2.82 -3.45
CA HIS A 155 2.53 -3.69 -4.51
C HIS A 155 3.94 -4.17 -4.21
N THR A 156 4.93 -3.65 -4.94
CA THR A 156 6.34 -3.99 -4.78
C THR A 156 7.01 -2.95 -3.89
N PRO A 157 7.59 -3.37 -2.75
CA PRO A 157 8.35 -2.47 -1.89
C PRO A 157 9.62 -1.97 -2.58
N PRO A 158 10.23 -0.88 -2.09
CA PRO A 158 11.51 -0.40 -2.58
C PRO A 158 12.58 -1.49 -2.43
N ARG A 159 13.52 -1.51 -3.37
CA ARG A 159 14.70 -2.41 -3.30
C ARG A 159 15.67 -2.00 -2.20
N HIS A 160 15.64 -0.73 -1.83
CA HIS A 160 16.44 -0.17 -0.75
C HIS A 160 15.74 -0.43 0.58
N TYR A 161 16.52 -0.76 1.60
CA TYR A 161 16.01 -0.91 2.96
C TYR A 161 15.29 0.38 3.39
N CYS A 162 14.08 0.24 3.92
CA CYS A 162 13.38 1.30 4.63
C CYS A 162 12.56 0.70 5.77
N ASP A 163 12.39 1.45 6.86
CA ASP A 163 11.51 1.03 7.95
C ASP A 163 10.04 1.32 7.62
N LEU A 164 9.81 2.36 6.82
CA LEU A 164 8.50 2.75 6.32
C LEU A 164 8.52 2.82 4.79
N TRP A 165 7.51 2.24 4.15
CA TRP A 165 7.31 2.26 2.71
C TRP A 165 6.02 3.01 2.38
N GLN A 166 6.14 4.13 1.65
CA GLN A 166 4.97 4.80 1.06
C GLN A 166 4.57 4.04 -0.19
N PHE A 167 3.50 3.26 -0.09
CA PHE A 167 3.13 2.29 -1.12
C PHE A 167 2.10 2.83 -2.11
N THR A 168 1.45 3.95 -1.80
CA THR A 168 0.50 4.60 -2.70
C THR A 168 0.29 6.05 -2.32
N SER A 169 -0.02 6.88 -3.32
CA SER A 169 -0.55 8.24 -3.16
C SER A 169 -2.02 8.38 -3.55
N THR A 170 -2.73 7.26 -3.73
CA THR A 170 -4.14 7.20 -4.12
C THR A 170 -4.99 6.43 -3.12
N GLY A 171 -4.49 6.29 -1.89
CA GLY A 171 -5.20 5.65 -0.79
C GLY A 171 -6.56 6.29 -0.49
N ARG A 172 -7.41 5.53 0.19
CA ARG A 172 -8.74 5.97 0.65
C ARG A 172 -8.89 5.62 2.13
N VAL A 173 -9.04 6.64 2.96
CA VAL A 173 -9.23 6.50 4.41
C VAL A 173 -10.52 7.23 4.78
N PRO A 174 -11.47 6.59 5.49
CA PRO A 174 -12.65 7.26 6.01
C PRO A 174 -12.30 8.51 6.81
N GLY A 175 -12.97 9.62 6.52
CA GLY A 175 -12.70 10.94 7.09
C GLY A 175 -11.80 11.85 6.24
N ILE A 176 -11.21 11.33 5.15
CA ILE A 176 -10.44 12.14 4.19
C ILE A 176 -11.17 12.19 2.85
N GLY A 177 -11.53 13.40 2.43
CA GLY A 177 -12.21 13.67 1.16
C GLY A 177 -11.26 13.65 -0.02
N GLY A 178 -10.68 12.50 -0.36
CA GLY A 178 -9.81 12.37 -1.54
C GLY A 178 -8.72 11.31 -1.40
N ASN A 179 -7.66 11.50 -2.19
CA ASN A 179 -6.45 10.69 -2.09
C ASN A 179 -5.67 11.03 -0.81
N VAL A 180 -5.13 9.99 -0.19
CA VAL A 180 -4.17 10.11 0.90
C VAL A 180 -3.03 9.14 0.66
N ASP A 181 -1.83 9.55 1.07
CA ASP A 181 -0.65 8.73 0.98
C ASP A 181 -0.71 7.67 2.10
N CYS A 182 -0.55 6.40 1.72
CA CYS A 182 -0.59 5.28 2.65
C CYS A 182 0.75 4.55 2.70
N ASN A 183 1.08 4.12 3.92
CA ASN A 183 2.38 3.61 4.28
C ASN A 183 2.27 2.26 5.00
N ALA A 184 3.28 1.43 4.83
CA ALA A 184 3.42 0.13 5.48
C ALA A 184 4.81 -0.02 6.11
N LEU A 185 4.91 -0.83 7.16
CA LEU A 185 6.20 -1.21 7.73
C LEU A 185 6.96 -2.09 6.71
N ASN A 186 8.25 -1.81 6.50
CA ASN A 186 9.08 -2.53 5.53
C ASN A 186 10.52 -2.82 6.01
N GLY A 187 10.74 -2.73 7.33
CA GLY A 187 12.06 -2.91 7.93
C GLY A 187 12.02 -3.62 9.28
N LYS A 188 13.09 -3.43 10.06
CA LYS A 188 13.26 -4.12 11.35
C LYS A 188 12.45 -3.50 12.48
N ARG A 189 11.96 -2.27 12.29
CA ARG A 189 11.11 -1.58 13.27
C ARG A 189 9.69 -2.07 13.19
N ASP A 190 9.13 -2.36 14.37
CA ASP A 190 7.73 -2.73 14.52
C ASP A 190 6.86 -1.50 14.80
N LEU A 191 5.55 -1.71 14.78
CA LEU A 191 4.58 -0.67 15.02
C LEU A 191 4.70 -0.06 16.43
N ALA A 192 4.99 -0.88 17.43
CA ALA A 192 5.15 -0.44 18.82
C ALA A 192 6.30 0.58 18.95
N SER A 193 7.39 0.42 18.19
CA SER A 193 8.48 1.39 18.15
C SER A 193 8.05 2.74 17.58
N PHE A 194 7.13 2.75 16.60
CA PHE A 194 6.56 3.96 16.00
C PHE A 194 5.46 4.60 16.83
N THR A 195 4.90 3.90 17.80
CA THR A 195 3.83 4.43 18.67
C THR A 195 4.24 4.57 20.14
N ALA A 196 5.50 4.25 20.50
CA ALA A 196 6.00 4.07 21.88
C ALA A 196 5.10 3.16 22.72
N GLY A 197 4.64 2.05 22.12
CA GLY A 197 3.78 1.11 22.80
C GLY A 197 2.38 1.64 23.11
N ALA A 198 2.01 2.86 22.65
CA ALA A 198 0.61 3.22 22.54
C ALA A 198 -0.04 2.15 21.66
N LYS A 199 -1.02 1.44 22.22
CA LYS A 199 -1.72 0.39 21.50
C LYS A 199 -2.22 1.00 20.18
N PRO A 200 -1.93 0.39 19.02
CA PRO A 200 -2.53 0.79 17.78
C PRO A 200 -4.03 0.94 18.00
N VAL A 201 -4.67 1.89 17.33
CA VAL A 201 -6.13 1.81 17.21
C VAL A 201 -6.37 0.53 16.43
N GLU A 202 -6.69 -0.55 17.15
CA GLU A 202 -7.30 -1.72 16.53
C GLU A 202 -8.49 -1.18 15.74
N PRO A 203 -8.62 -1.56 14.45
CA PRO A 203 -9.67 -1.01 13.62
C PRO A 203 -10.97 -1.11 14.40
N ALA A 204 -11.71 -0.01 14.49
CA ALA A 204 -13.07 -0.09 14.99
C ALA A 204 -13.75 -1.21 14.19
N PRO A 205 -14.44 -2.16 14.86
CA PRO A 205 -15.08 -3.24 14.16
C PRO A 205 -15.91 -2.65 13.02
N SER A 206 -15.61 -3.02 11.78
CA SER A 206 -16.58 -2.84 10.72
C SER A 206 -17.84 -3.58 11.15
N GLY A 207 -19.01 -3.04 10.79
CA GLY A 207 -20.30 -3.63 11.15
C GLY A 207 -20.45 -5.08 10.69
N PRO A 208 -21.67 -5.66 10.77
CA PRO A 208 -21.90 -7.07 10.50
C PRO A 208 -21.23 -7.54 9.20
N ALA A 209 -20.49 -8.66 9.30
CA ALA A 209 -19.81 -9.27 8.18
C ALA A 209 -20.82 -9.66 7.10
N ASP A 210 -20.46 -9.44 5.83
CA ASP A 210 -21.20 -9.99 4.70
C ASP A 210 -21.09 -11.52 4.74
N GLN A 211 -22.20 -12.16 5.09
CA GLN A 211 -22.28 -13.60 5.30
C GLN A 211 -22.06 -14.40 4.01
N SER A 212 -22.14 -13.75 2.84
CA SER A 212 -21.92 -14.37 1.53
C SER A 212 -20.44 -14.49 1.13
N LEU A 213 -19.53 -13.83 1.84
CA LEU A 213 -18.11 -13.84 1.49
C LEU A 213 -17.48 -15.22 1.64
N PRO A 214 -16.52 -15.59 0.77
CA PRO A 214 -15.77 -16.83 0.94
C PRO A 214 -15.06 -16.90 2.30
N LEU A 215 -14.93 -18.10 2.87
CA LEU A 215 -14.33 -18.30 4.20
C LEU A 215 -12.92 -17.69 4.28
N HIS A 216 -12.07 -17.88 3.27
CA HIS A 216 -10.71 -17.33 3.28
C HIS A 216 -10.68 -15.80 3.30
N VAL A 217 -11.68 -15.15 2.69
CA VAL A 217 -11.85 -13.69 2.75
C VAL A 217 -12.26 -13.25 4.15
N LEU A 218 -13.22 -13.94 4.77
CA LEU A 218 -13.62 -13.65 6.16
C LEU A 218 -12.47 -13.87 7.14
N VAL A 219 -11.66 -14.91 6.95
CA VAL A 219 -10.44 -15.17 7.74
C VAL A 219 -9.44 -14.04 7.58
N GLY A 220 -9.13 -13.64 6.34
CA GLY A 220 -8.22 -12.51 6.09
C GLY A 220 -8.71 -11.20 6.69
N ASN A 221 -10.01 -10.89 6.56
CA ASN A 221 -10.62 -9.71 7.18
C ASN A 221 -10.56 -9.79 8.71
N THR A 222 -10.77 -10.97 9.30
CA THR A 222 -10.69 -11.18 10.74
C THR A 222 -9.26 -10.98 11.26
N LEU A 223 -8.26 -11.52 10.55
CA LEU A 223 -6.83 -11.33 10.88
C LEU A 223 -6.40 -9.87 10.71
N ALA A 224 -7.01 -9.14 9.78
CA ALA A 224 -6.84 -7.69 9.63
C ALA A 224 -7.61 -6.86 10.68
N GLY A 225 -8.31 -7.52 11.62
CA GLY A 225 -9.03 -6.87 12.72
C GLY A 225 -10.41 -6.32 12.33
N MET A 226 -10.87 -6.52 11.11
CA MET A 226 -12.10 -5.86 10.59
C MET A 226 -13.36 -6.18 11.38
N TYR A 227 -13.41 -7.25 12.16
CA TYR A 227 -14.58 -7.62 12.94
C TYR A 227 -14.41 -7.41 14.46
N GLY A 228 -13.29 -6.83 14.89
CA GLY A 228 -12.94 -6.67 16.31
C GLY A 228 -12.50 -7.97 16.97
N ASP A 229 -12.58 -8.02 18.30
CA ASP A 229 -12.23 -9.15 19.16
C ASP A 229 -13.39 -9.55 20.10
N GLY A 230 -13.21 -10.65 20.84
CA GLY A 230 -14.19 -11.13 21.84
C GLY A 230 -15.65 -11.12 21.37
N ASP A 231 -16.50 -10.46 22.15
CA ASP A 231 -17.93 -10.34 21.88
C ASP A 231 -18.24 -9.51 20.63
N ALA A 232 -17.40 -8.51 20.30
CA ALA A 232 -17.57 -7.70 19.09
C ALA A 232 -17.36 -8.55 17.83
N ARG A 233 -16.32 -9.39 17.82
CA ARG A 233 -16.08 -10.37 16.74
C ARG A 233 -17.24 -11.32 16.58
N LYS A 234 -17.75 -11.84 17.70
CA LYS A 234 -18.90 -12.75 17.70
C LYS A 234 -20.16 -12.07 17.13
N ALA A 235 -20.42 -10.83 17.53
CA ALA A 235 -21.55 -10.05 17.02
C ALA A 235 -21.43 -9.76 15.52
N ASN A 236 -20.24 -9.36 15.06
CA ASN A 236 -20.03 -8.97 13.66
C ASN A 236 -19.97 -10.17 12.71
N LEU A 237 -19.31 -11.27 13.10
CA LEU A 237 -19.29 -12.48 12.27
C LEU A 237 -20.64 -13.21 12.28
N GLY A 238 -21.45 -13.00 13.31
CA GLY A 238 -22.80 -13.54 13.41
C GLY A 238 -22.81 -15.07 13.32
N ALA A 239 -23.67 -15.61 12.45
CA ALA A 239 -23.85 -17.06 12.31
C ALA A 239 -22.57 -17.80 11.86
N ARG A 240 -21.62 -17.08 11.26
CA ARG A 240 -20.36 -17.65 10.75
C ARG A 240 -19.19 -17.49 11.72
N TYR A 241 -19.42 -17.01 12.94
CA TYR A 241 -18.37 -16.82 13.94
C TYR A 241 -17.55 -18.10 14.18
N ASP A 242 -18.21 -19.22 14.48
CA ASP A 242 -17.50 -20.46 14.83
C ASP A 242 -16.68 -21.01 13.64
N GLU A 243 -17.22 -20.93 12.42
CA GLU A 243 -16.54 -21.33 11.19
C GLU A 243 -15.27 -20.50 10.94
N VAL A 244 -15.41 -19.17 11.00
CA VAL A 244 -14.33 -18.23 10.72
C VAL A 244 -13.27 -18.26 11.83
N GLN A 245 -13.69 -18.26 13.09
CA GLN A 245 -12.77 -18.31 14.22
C GLN A 245 -12.03 -19.65 14.28
N GLY A 246 -12.69 -20.76 13.94
CA GLY A 246 -12.05 -22.06 13.77
C GLY A 246 -10.98 -22.04 12.67
N ALA A 247 -11.28 -21.43 11.52
CA ALA A 247 -10.32 -21.29 10.43
C ALA A 247 -9.14 -20.37 10.78
N VAL A 248 -9.38 -19.26 11.49
CA VAL A 248 -8.31 -18.39 12.04
C VAL A 248 -7.39 -19.18 12.98
N ASN A 249 -7.96 -19.92 13.94
CA ASN A 249 -7.20 -20.73 14.88
C ASN A 249 -6.35 -21.79 14.16
N HIS A 250 -6.92 -22.40 13.11
CA HIS A 250 -6.21 -23.35 12.26
C HIS A 250 -5.03 -22.68 11.54
N VAL A 251 -5.21 -21.52 10.90
CA VAL A 251 -4.09 -20.78 10.26
C VAL A 251 -2.98 -20.46 11.28
N CYS A 252 -3.34 -20.08 12.50
CA CYS A 252 -2.37 -19.76 13.54
C CYS A 252 -1.60 -20.98 14.08
N SER A 253 -2.23 -22.16 14.15
CA SER A 253 -1.67 -23.33 14.86
C SER A 253 -1.21 -24.47 13.96
N ALA A 254 -1.70 -24.55 12.72
CA ALA A 254 -1.37 -25.62 11.80
C ALA A 254 0.12 -25.61 11.43
N LYS A 255 0.65 -26.80 11.14
CA LYS A 255 2.00 -26.93 10.58
C LYS A 255 2.05 -26.22 9.23
N THR A 256 3.16 -25.53 8.94
CA THR A 256 3.42 -24.89 7.64
C THR A 256 3.19 -25.84 6.46
N SER A 257 3.57 -27.11 6.67
CA SER A 257 3.36 -28.19 5.73
C SER A 257 1.89 -28.41 5.36
N VAL A 258 0.99 -28.31 6.33
CA VAL A 258 -0.46 -28.50 6.12
C VAL A 258 -1.06 -27.29 5.42
N LEU A 259 -0.67 -26.08 5.84
CA LEU A 259 -1.12 -24.85 5.20
C LEU A 259 -0.66 -24.76 3.74
N ALA A 260 0.51 -25.30 3.41
CA ALA A 260 1.00 -25.41 2.05
C ALA A 260 0.12 -26.30 1.16
N ASP A 261 -0.26 -27.49 1.65
CA ASP A 261 -1.19 -28.38 0.94
C ASP A 261 -2.55 -27.71 0.71
N GLU A 262 -3.09 -27.07 1.75
CA GLU A 262 -4.37 -26.38 1.67
C GLU A 262 -4.35 -25.17 0.72
N ALA A 263 -3.24 -24.42 0.72
CA ALA A 263 -3.05 -23.30 -0.20
C ALA A 263 -2.93 -23.79 -1.65
N GLN A 264 -2.21 -24.90 -1.90
CA GLN A 264 -2.17 -25.53 -3.23
C GLN A 264 -3.54 -26.03 -3.67
N ALA A 265 -4.35 -26.54 -2.75
CA ALA A 265 -5.74 -26.92 -2.99
C ALA A 265 -6.69 -25.71 -3.15
N GLY A 266 -6.20 -24.48 -3.01
CA GLY A 266 -6.98 -23.25 -3.19
C GLY A 266 -7.83 -22.83 -2.00
N LYS A 267 -7.72 -23.52 -0.85
CA LYS A 267 -8.54 -23.26 0.35
C LYS A 267 -8.37 -21.84 0.89
N TRP A 268 -7.19 -21.25 0.69
CA TRP A 268 -6.84 -19.91 1.15
C TRP A 268 -6.87 -18.87 0.03
N GLY A 269 -7.51 -19.17 -1.11
CA GLY A 269 -7.51 -18.28 -2.27
C GLY A 269 -6.15 -18.25 -2.99
N ASN A 270 -5.97 -17.22 -3.82
CA ASN A 270 -4.78 -17.00 -4.64
C ASN A 270 -4.26 -15.55 -4.51
N GLY A 271 -3.01 -15.31 -4.91
CA GLY A 271 -2.38 -14.00 -4.84
C GLY A 271 -2.56 -13.28 -3.49
N ASP A 272 -3.14 -12.09 -3.53
CA ASP A 272 -3.38 -11.23 -2.35
C ASP A 272 -4.44 -11.78 -1.40
N GLU A 273 -5.40 -12.58 -1.89
CA GLU A 273 -6.39 -13.22 -1.02
C GLU A 273 -5.70 -14.26 -0.13
N ARG A 274 -4.75 -15.02 -0.70
CA ARG A 274 -3.92 -15.96 0.05
C ARG A 274 -3.02 -15.27 1.05
N LYS A 275 -2.38 -14.18 0.65
CA LYS A 275 -1.54 -13.40 1.55
C LYS A 275 -2.33 -12.86 2.74
N ARG A 276 -3.55 -12.37 2.51
CA ARG A 276 -4.45 -11.93 3.59
C ARG A 276 -4.95 -13.07 4.47
N ALA A 277 -5.40 -14.17 3.87
CA ALA A 277 -5.94 -15.31 4.61
C ALA A 277 -4.88 -16.04 5.47
N LEU A 278 -3.62 -16.05 5.04
CA LEU A 278 -2.50 -16.64 5.79
C LEU A 278 -1.80 -15.63 6.72
N GLY A 279 -2.01 -14.33 6.52
CA GLY A 279 -1.39 -13.28 7.32
C GLY A 279 0.13 -13.41 7.40
N THR A 280 0.67 -13.37 8.62
CA THR A 280 2.12 -13.51 8.87
C THR A 280 2.70 -14.87 8.49
N ARG A 281 1.86 -15.90 8.27
CA ARG A 281 2.28 -17.25 7.87
C ARG A 281 2.47 -17.38 6.36
N TYR A 282 2.14 -16.37 5.55
CA TYR A 282 2.18 -16.47 4.08
C TYR A 282 3.57 -16.85 3.55
N ASP A 283 4.63 -16.18 4.00
CA ASP A 283 5.98 -16.36 3.44
C ASP A 283 6.53 -17.77 3.71
N GLU A 284 6.36 -18.29 4.92
CA GLU A 284 6.80 -19.66 5.26
C GLU A 284 6.00 -20.73 4.49
N VAL A 285 4.69 -20.51 4.31
CA VAL A 285 3.82 -21.43 3.57
C VAL A 285 4.19 -21.42 2.09
N GLN A 286 4.43 -20.24 1.51
CA GLN A 286 4.83 -20.12 0.12
C GLN A 286 6.23 -20.70 -0.13
N ALA A 287 7.16 -20.55 0.81
CA ALA A 287 8.47 -21.18 0.74
C ALA A 287 8.37 -22.72 0.74
N GLU A 288 7.48 -23.29 1.57
CA GLU A 288 7.24 -24.73 1.62
C GLU A 288 6.58 -25.26 0.34
N ILE A 289 5.62 -24.53 -0.24
CA ILE A 289 5.03 -24.84 -1.55
C ILE A 289 6.12 -24.91 -2.63
N ASN A 290 6.99 -23.89 -2.67
CA ASN A 290 8.09 -23.82 -3.64
C ASN A 290 9.06 -24.99 -3.47
N ARG A 291 9.37 -25.39 -2.23
CA ARG A 291 10.23 -26.53 -1.91
C ARG A 291 9.66 -27.85 -2.42
N ARG A 292 8.35 -28.10 -2.25
CA ARG A 292 7.67 -29.36 -2.63
C ARG A 292 7.55 -29.59 -4.11
N ALA A 293 7.33 -28.51 -4.86
CA ALA A 293 7.11 -28.59 -6.31
C ALA A 293 8.37 -29.01 -7.10
N GLY A 294 9.46 -29.42 -6.42
CA GLY A 294 10.72 -29.78 -7.07
C GLY A 294 11.33 -28.62 -7.86
N LEU A 295 10.85 -27.39 -7.62
CA LEU A 295 11.34 -26.18 -8.22
C LEU A 295 12.71 -25.92 -7.62
N GLY A 296 13.74 -26.43 -8.29
CA GLY A 296 15.13 -26.05 -8.05
C GLY A 296 15.39 -24.59 -8.41
N GLY A 297 14.70 -23.64 -7.77
CA GLY A 297 15.04 -22.22 -7.81
C GLY A 297 14.92 -21.53 -9.17
N LYS A 298 14.13 -22.03 -10.13
CA LYS A 298 13.91 -21.29 -11.39
C LYS A 298 13.09 -20.04 -11.11
N SER A 299 13.76 -18.89 -11.19
CA SER A 299 13.18 -17.57 -11.02
C SER A 299 12.05 -17.33 -12.04
N VAL A 300 11.16 -16.39 -11.73
CA VAL A 300 10.14 -15.87 -12.67
C VAL A 300 10.77 -15.43 -14.00
N ASP A 301 12.03 -14.95 -13.98
CA ASP A 301 12.78 -14.58 -15.17
C ASP A 301 13.04 -15.78 -16.10
N THR A 302 13.51 -16.89 -15.54
CA THR A 302 13.76 -18.14 -16.27
C THR A 302 12.46 -18.73 -16.82
N VAL A 303 11.38 -18.68 -16.05
CA VAL A 303 10.07 -19.16 -16.49
C VAL A 303 9.52 -18.28 -17.61
N ALA A 304 9.74 -16.97 -17.55
CA ALA A 304 9.37 -16.05 -18.63
C ALA A 304 10.11 -16.35 -19.93
N ASP A 305 11.40 -16.71 -19.88
CA ASP A 305 12.15 -17.15 -21.07
C ASP A 305 11.56 -18.43 -21.68
N GLU A 306 11.16 -19.39 -20.84
CA GLU A 306 10.51 -20.61 -21.31
C GLU A 306 9.11 -20.36 -21.91
N VAL A 307 8.38 -19.37 -21.38
CA VAL A 307 7.10 -18.92 -21.93
C VAL A 307 7.29 -18.29 -23.32
N ILE A 308 8.32 -17.44 -23.48
CA ILE A 308 8.71 -16.84 -24.76
C ILE A 308 9.10 -17.94 -25.76
N ALA A 309 9.82 -18.96 -25.29
CA ALA A 309 10.18 -20.14 -26.07
C ALA A 309 8.99 -21.10 -26.35
N GLY A 310 7.76 -20.75 -25.91
CA GLY A 310 6.54 -21.49 -26.24
C GLY A 310 6.30 -22.77 -25.43
N LYS A 311 7.12 -23.07 -24.42
CA LYS A 311 7.06 -24.34 -23.65
C LYS A 311 5.81 -24.47 -22.78
N TRP A 312 5.15 -23.35 -22.52
CA TRP A 312 4.03 -23.24 -21.59
C TRP A 312 2.67 -23.06 -22.29
N GLY A 313 2.55 -23.31 -23.59
CA GLY A 313 1.29 -23.12 -24.31
C GLY A 313 0.91 -21.63 -24.48
N LYS A 314 -0.36 -21.35 -24.77
CA LYS A 314 -0.86 -20.01 -25.13
C LYS A 314 -2.13 -19.65 -24.36
N GLY A 315 -2.34 -18.35 -24.09
CA GLY A 315 -3.57 -17.84 -23.48
C GLY A 315 -3.89 -18.48 -22.11
N GLN A 316 -5.12 -18.93 -21.94
CA GLN A 316 -5.59 -19.51 -20.66
C GLN A 316 -4.90 -20.83 -20.31
N ASP A 317 -4.55 -21.66 -21.30
CA ASP A 317 -3.81 -22.92 -21.07
C ASP A 317 -2.48 -22.65 -20.38
N ARG A 318 -1.76 -21.61 -20.81
CA ARG A 318 -0.52 -21.17 -20.17
C ARG A 318 -0.73 -20.76 -18.72
N ARG A 319 -1.77 -19.96 -18.44
CA ARG A 319 -2.08 -19.53 -17.08
C ARG A 319 -2.35 -20.73 -16.18
N ASN A 320 -3.17 -21.66 -16.65
CA ASN A 320 -3.50 -22.88 -15.92
C ASN A 320 -2.26 -23.74 -15.65
N ARG A 321 -1.36 -23.88 -16.63
CA ARG A 321 -0.11 -24.65 -16.48
C ARG A 321 0.88 -23.98 -15.54
N LEU A 322 1.01 -22.65 -15.59
CA LEU A 322 1.84 -21.89 -14.65
C LEU A 322 1.32 -22.01 -13.22
N SER A 323 0.01 -21.85 -13.02
CA SER A 323 -0.63 -22.04 -11.71
C SER A 323 -0.48 -23.46 -11.19
N ALA A 324 -0.69 -24.47 -12.04
CA ALA A 324 -0.51 -25.88 -11.69
C ALA A 324 0.95 -26.20 -11.32
N ALA A 325 1.91 -25.50 -11.93
CA ALA A 325 3.33 -25.59 -11.59
C ALA A 325 3.75 -24.72 -10.39
N GLY A 326 2.81 -24.05 -9.73
CA GLY A 326 3.08 -23.22 -8.54
C GLY A 326 3.60 -21.82 -8.83
N TYR A 327 3.59 -21.37 -10.08
CA TYR A 327 3.98 -20.01 -10.48
C TYR A 327 2.77 -19.08 -10.52
N ASP A 328 3.00 -17.79 -10.20
CA ASP A 328 2.03 -16.73 -10.47
C ASP A 328 2.01 -16.40 -11.97
N PRO A 329 0.91 -16.68 -12.68
CA PRO A 329 0.81 -16.41 -14.12
C PRO A 329 0.96 -14.93 -14.47
N ASP A 330 0.51 -14.03 -13.60
CA ASP A 330 0.54 -12.59 -13.86
C ASP A 330 1.95 -12.02 -13.69
N ALA A 331 2.68 -12.45 -12.65
CA ALA A 331 4.09 -12.11 -12.48
C ALA A 331 4.95 -12.63 -13.64
N VAL A 332 4.73 -13.87 -14.07
CA VAL A 332 5.43 -14.44 -15.23
C VAL A 332 5.08 -13.68 -16.52
N GLN A 333 3.81 -13.36 -16.74
CA GLN A 333 3.38 -12.63 -17.93
C GLN A 333 3.91 -11.19 -17.97
N ALA A 334 3.96 -10.50 -16.84
CA ALA A 334 4.58 -9.17 -16.73
C ALA A 334 6.06 -9.22 -17.13
N LYS A 335 6.78 -10.27 -16.71
CA LYS A 335 8.19 -10.46 -17.04
C LYS A 335 8.41 -10.83 -18.52
N VAL A 336 7.51 -11.61 -19.11
CA VAL A 336 7.48 -11.88 -20.56
C VAL A 336 7.31 -10.58 -21.35
N ASN A 337 6.38 -9.71 -20.96
CA ASN A 337 6.13 -8.43 -21.63
C ASN A 337 7.36 -7.51 -21.57
N ALA A 338 8.03 -7.45 -20.41
CA ALA A 338 9.26 -6.69 -20.23
C ALA A 338 10.39 -7.20 -21.13
N LYS A 339 10.58 -8.52 -21.25
CA LYS A 339 11.63 -9.13 -22.09
C LYS A 339 11.38 -8.98 -23.59
N LEU A 340 10.12 -8.98 -24.02
CA LEU A 340 9.74 -8.78 -25.43
C LEU A 340 9.75 -7.30 -25.85
N GLY A 341 10.17 -6.38 -24.99
CA GLY A 341 10.20 -4.95 -25.30
C GLY A 341 8.82 -4.36 -25.57
N VAL A 342 7.75 -5.05 -25.14
CA VAL A 342 6.38 -4.55 -25.25
C VAL A 342 6.21 -3.49 -24.15
N THR A 343 6.56 -2.26 -24.47
CA THR A 343 6.26 -1.10 -23.63
C THR A 343 4.74 -0.96 -23.51
N ALA A 344 4.26 -0.78 -22.28
CA ALA A 344 2.85 -0.56 -22.01
C ALA A 344 2.35 0.60 -22.89
N SER A 345 1.39 0.32 -23.77
CA SER A 345 0.77 1.35 -24.59
C SER A 345 0.13 2.38 -23.67
N THR A 346 0.46 3.66 -23.88
CA THR A 346 -0.27 4.78 -23.29
C THR A 346 -1.77 4.56 -23.46
N ALA A 347 -2.51 4.56 -22.35
CA ALA A 347 -3.96 4.35 -22.37
C ALA A 347 -4.61 5.41 -23.26
N ARG A 348 -5.13 4.98 -24.41
CA ARG A 348 -5.89 5.86 -25.32
C ARG A 348 -7.34 5.89 -24.82
N CYS A 349 -7.96 7.07 -24.84
CA CYS A 349 -9.30 7.26 -24.31
C CYS A 349 -10.24 7.78 -25.41
N TYR A 350 -11.38 7.13 -25.58
CA TYR A 350 -12.47 7.56 -26.45
C TYR A 350 -13.57 8.19 -25.61
N VAL A 351 -14.04 9.38 -25.98
CA VAL A 351 -15.16 10.05 -25.31
C VAL A 351 -16.46 9.74 -26.06
N VAL A 352 -17.39 9.07 -25.39
CA VAL A 352 -18.68 8.63 -25.94
C VAL A 352 -19.48 9.82 -26.48
N LYS A 353 -20.05 9.69 -27.68
CA LYS A 353 -20.95 10.68 -28.30
C LYS A 353 -22.39 10.16 -28.29
N SER A 354 -23.36 11.07 -28.40
CA SER A 354 -24.78 10.68 -28.56
C SER A 354 -24.93 9.77 -29.78
N GLY A 355 -25.55 8.60 -29.58
CA GLY A 355 -25.72 7.56 -30.60
C GLY A 355 -24.59 6.53 -30.70
N ASP A 356 -23.50 6.65 -29.91
CA ASP A 356 -22.49 5.60 -29.86
C ASP A 356 -23.00 4.36 -29.10
N THR A 357 -22.59 3.18 -29.56
CA THR A 357 -22.71 1.91 -28.84
C THR A 357 -21.32 1.41 -28.45
N LEU A 358 -21.21 0.62 -27.38
CA LEU A 358 -19.92 0.08 -26.95
C LEU A 358 -19.29 -0.84 -28.01
N SER A 359 -20.13 -1.55 -28.78
CA SER A 359 -19.71 -2.32 -29.96
C SER A 359 -19.18 -1.46 -31.09
N GLY A 360 -19.87 -0.35 -31.41
CA GLY A 360 -19.40 0.61 -32.40
C GLY A 360 -18.08 1.28 -31.99
N ILE A 361 -17.91 1.59 -30.70
CA ILE A 361 -16.66 2.13 -30.16
C ILE A 361 -15.54 1.09 -30.27
N ALA A 362 -15.76 -0.16 -29.84
CA ALA A 362 -14.77 -1.23 -29.92
C ALA A 362 -14.24 -1.41 -31.35
N GLN A 363 -15.11 -1.31 -32.36
CA GLN A 363 -14.71 -1.39 -33.75
C GLN A 363 -13.88 -0.17 -34.20
N LYS A 364 -14.26 1.04 -33.79
CA LYS A 364 -13.52 2.29 -34.08
C LYS A 364 -12.13 2.34 -33.43
N VAL A 365 -11.99 1.77 -32.24
CA VAL A 365 -10.77 1.89 -31.43
C VAL A 365 -9.81 0.69 -31.55
N GLY A 366 -10.05 -0.19 -32.53
CA GLY A 366 -9.16 -1.30 -32.85
C GLY A 366 -9.35 -2.57 -32.00
N TRP A 367 -10.44 -2.64 -31.22
CA TRP A 367 -10.85 -3.84 -30.47
C TRP A 367 -11.77 -4.76 -31.29
N GLY A 368 -12.10 -4.38 -32.52
CA GLY A 368 -12.98 -5.17 -33.41
C GLY A 368 -14.34 -5.41 -32.76
N GLY A 369 -14.78 -6.67 -32.75
CA GLY A 369 -16.04 -7.07 -32.10
C GLY A 369 -15.95 -7.29 -30.58
N ASN A 370 -14.78 -7.12 -29.94
CA ASN A 370 -14.57 -7.44 -28.52
C ASN A 370 -15.03 -6.30 -27.58
N TRP A 371 -16.30 -5.91 -27.69
CA TRP A 371 -16.89 -4.91 -26.81
C TRP A 371 -17.01 -5.39 -25.36
N ALA A 372 -17.13 -6.70 -25.13
CA ALA A 372 -17.20 -7.28 -23.79
C ALA A 372 -15.86 -7.13 -23.05
N GLY A 373 -14.75 -7.37 -23.73
CA GLY A 373 -13.42 -7.09 -23.18
C GLY A 373 -13.22 -5.59 -22.91
N LEU A 374 -13.72 -4.72 -23.80
CA LEU A 374 -13.66 -3.28 -23.61
C LEU A 374 -14.53 -2.82 -22.42
N ALA A 375 -15.70 -3.43 -22.22
CA ALA A 375 -16.57 -3.21 -21.06
C ALA A 375 -15.87 -3.57 -19.76
N ASN A 376 -15.29 -4.77 -19.71
CA ASN A 376 -14.58 -5.28 -18.53
C ASN A 376 -13.36 -4.42 -18.19
N LYS A 377 -12.58 -4.00 -19.19
CA LYS A 377 -11.45 -3.07 -19.00
C LYS A 377 -11.86 -1.74 -18.38
N ASN A 378 -13.09 -1.29 -18.63
CA ASN A 378 -13.60 0.00 -18.16
C ASN A 378 -14.58 -0.12 -16.98
N GLY A 379 -14.77 -1.32 -16.41
CA GLY A 379 -15.70 -1.55 -15.30
C GLY A 379 -17.17 -1.27 -15.64
N ILE A 380 -17.58 -1.43 -16.90
CA ILE A 380 -18.95 -1.15 -17.35
C ILE A 380 -19.85 -2.34 -17.04
N ALA A 381 -20.62 -2.24 -15.94
CA ALA A 381 -21.50 -3.31 -15.47
C ALA A 381 -22.68 -3.61 -16.41
N ASN A 382 -23.18 -2.59 -17.13
CA ASN A 382 -24.22 -2.77 -18.15
C ASN A 382 -23.70 -2.26 -19.51
N PRO A 383 -23.17 -3.14 -20.37
CA PRO A 383 -22.62 -2.78 -21.68
C PRO A 383 -23.60 -2.07 -22.63
N SER A 384 -24.91 -2.20 -22.37
CA SER A 384 -25.97 -1.52 -23.13
C SER A 384 -26.27 -0.10 -22.64
N ARG A 385 -25.61 0.37 -21.56
CA ARG A 385 -25.78 1.72 -21.01
C ARG A 385 -24.42 2.43 -20.89
N ILE A 386 -24.11 3.23 -21.90
CA ILE A 386 -23.01 4.21 -21.89
C ILE A 386 -23.58 5.61 -22.11
N TYR A 387 -22.93 6.64 -21.58
CA TYR A 387 -23.44 8.02 -21.60
C TYR A 387 -22.55 8.94 -22.45
N PRO A 388 -23.12 9.85 -23.25
CA PRO A 388 -22.33 10.89 -23.90
C PRO A 388 -21.44 11.64 -22.90
N GLY A 389 -20.15 11.79 -23.23
CA GLY A 389 -19.13 12.34 -22.35
C GLY A 389 -18.39 11.31 -21.48
N GLN A 390 -18.88 10.07 -21.38
CA GLN A 390 -18.18 8.99 -20.68
C GLN A 390 -16.87 8.65 -21.38
N LYS A 391 -15.81 8.43 -20.61
CA LYS A 391 -14.47 8.05 -21.10
C LYS A 391 -14.32 6.53 -21.15
N ILE A 392 -13.93 6.00 -22.31
CA ILE A 392 -13.67 4.58 -22.57
C ILE A 392 -12.19 4.41 -22.92
N TYR A 393 -11.43 3.80 -22.02
CA TYR A 393 -10.00 3.51 -22.18
C TYR A 393 -9.81 2.21 -22.99
N TYR A 394 -8.98 2.26 -24.04
CA TYR A 394 -8.77 1.15 -24.98
C TYR A 394 -7.31 0.80 -25.18
#